data_AF-A0AAX6FWK2-F1
#
_entry.id   AF-A0AAX6FWK2-F1
#
_cell.length_a   1.000
_cell.length_b   1.000
_cell.length_c   1.000
_cell.angle_alpha   90.00
_cell.angle_beta   90.00
_cell.angle_gamma   90.00
#
_symmetry.space_group_name_H-M   'P 1'
#
loop_
_entity.id
_entity.type
_entity.pdbx_description
1 polymer ?
#
loop_
_entity_poly.entity_id
_entity_poly.type
_entity_poly.pdbx_seq_one_letter_code
_entity_poly.pdbx_strand_id
1 'polypeptide(L)'
;MRQRRPEPSPAMTFDEASMERSKSFVKALQELKNLRPQLYSAADYCERSYLHNQQKQMVLDNLKDYTVRALVNAVDHLGTVAYKLTDLFEQQVLDVSTVEFKISCLNQQVLTCQTYLDKEGLSQQQMSAPMPKHHKHYILPIAKVDSVGPKAHRTRLSPTDDKQNRIQAKPRPHPPGTPASRTLSWHLASETNSAPDGVMKASTRQ
;
A
#
# COMPACT_ATOMS: atom_id res chain seq x y z
N MET A 1 43.52 -23.01 -20.42
CA MET A 1 43.01 -22.32 -19.22
C MET A 1 41.52 -22.12 -19.38
N ARG A 2 40.68 -22.77 -18.56
CA ARG A 2 39.22 -22.57 -18.60
C ARG A 2 38.86 -21.38 -17.71
N GLN A 3 38.30 -20.34 -18.32
CA GLN A 3 37.78 -19.17 -17.61
C GLN A 3 36.58 -19.58 -16.75
N ARG A 4 36.63 -19.22 -15.47
CA ARG A 4 35.55 -19.40 -14.50
C ARG A 4 34.47 -18.36 -14.79
N ARG A 5 33.23 -18.83 -15.00
CA ARG A 5 32.03 -18.00 -15.16
C ARG A 5 31.83 -17.15 -13.88
N PRO A 6 31.35 -15.90 -13.97
CA PRO A 6 30.93 -15.17 -12.77
C PRO A 6 29.69 -15.87 -12.23
N GLU A 7 29.80 -16.43 -11.02
CA GLU A 7 28.66 -16.95 -10.28
C GLU A 7 27.73 -15.78 -9.95
N PRO A 8 26.41 -15.90 -10.16
CA PRO A 8 25.47 -14.88 -9.73
C PRO A 8 25.50 -14.85 -8.20
N SER A 9 25.89 -13.71 -7.64
CA SER A 9 25.79 -13.45 -6.21
C SER A 9 24.39 -13.82 -5.74
N PRO A 10 24.23 -14.63 -4.68
CA PRO A 10 22.91 -14.93 -4.14
C PRO A 10 22.24 -13.59 -3.82
N ALA A 11 21.02 -13.39 -4.31
CA ALA A 11 20.24 -12.21 -3.98
C ALA A 11 20.15 -12.14 -2.45
N MET A 12 20.83 -11.14 -1.88
CA MET A 12 20.94 -10.97 -0.44
C MET A 12 19.51 -10.86 0.12
N THR A 13 19.22 -11.59 1.18
CA THR A 13 17.89 -11.48 1.80
C THR A 13 17.71 -10.08 2.38
N PHE A 14 16.48 -9.58 2.44
CA PHE A 14 16.19 -8.23 2.92
C PHE A 14 16.76 -7.97 4.34
N ASP A 15 16.68 -8.97 5.21
CA ASP A 15 17.23 -8.94 6.57
C ASP A 15 18.77 -8.87 6.59
N GLU A 16 19.42 -9.62 5.70
CA GLU A 16 20.88 -9.64 5.57
C GLU A 16 21.44 -8.29 5.06
N ALA A 17 20.75 -7.65 4.11
CA ALA A 17 21.11 -6.31 3.65
C ALA A 17 20.95 -5.24 4.75
N SER A 18 19.89 -5.36 5.57
CA SER A 18 19.66 -4.49 6.73
C SER A 18 20.75 -4.64 7.80
N MET A 19 21.14 -5.88 8.09
CA MET A 19 22.22 -6.19 9.01
C MET A 19 23.56 -5.62 8.52
N GLU A 20 23.86 -5.75 7.23
CA GLU A 20 25.12 -5.24 6.67
C GLU A 20 25.18 -3.70 6.72
N ARG A 21 24.08 -2.98 6.44
CA ARG A 21 24.03 -1.52 6.64
C ARG A 21 24.33 -1.14 8.08
N SER A 22 23.69 -1.81 9.04
CA SER A 22 23.82 -1.55 10.47
C SER A 22 25.26 -1.78 10.93
N LYS A 23 25.87 -2.88 10.51
CA LYS A 23 27.29 -3.19 10.76
C LYS A 23 28.22 -2.14 10.15
N SER A 24 27.93 -1.70 8.93
CA SER A 24 28.73 -0.67 8.26
C SER A 24 28.68 0.68 8.98
N PHE A 25 27.53 1.04 9.55
CA PHE A 25 27.36 2.24 10.37
C PHE A 25 28.17 2.17 11.67
N VAL A 26 28.07 1.05 12.39
CA VAL A 26 28.86 0.82 13.61
C VAL A 26 30.35 0.89 13.33
N LYS A 27 30.80 0.34 12.21
CA LYS A 27 32.20 0.44 11.77
C LYS A 27 32.63 1.90 11.55
N ALA A 28 31.83 2.69 10.83
CA ALA A 28 32.12 4.11 10.60
C ALA A 28 32.14 4.92 11.90
N LEU A 29 31.23 4.64 12.85
CA LEU A 29 31.25 5.23 14.19
C LEU A 29 32.54 4.89 14.95
N GLN A 30 32.99 3.64 14.84
CA GLN A 30 34.22 3.21 15.48
C GLN A 30 35.44 3.90 14.86
N GLU A 31 35.48 4.08 13.54
CA GLU A 31 36.53 4.84 12.85
C GLU A 31 36.55 6.31 13.30
N LEU A 32 35.40 6.97 13.36
CA LEU A 32 35.29 8.34 13.88
C LEU A 32 35.75 8.45 15.35
N LYS A 33 35.39 7.48 16.19
CA LYS A 33 35.84 7.42 17.59
C LYS A 33 37.36 7.25 17.68
N ASN A 34 37.95 6.48 16.78
CA ASN A 34 39.40 6.27 16.72
C ASN A 34 40.17 7.50 16.23
N LEU A 35 39.50 8.45 15.57
CA LEU A 35 40.12 9.71 15.15
C LEU A 35 40.56 10.55 16.35
N ARG A 36 39.82 10.52 17.47
CA ARG A 36 40.15 11.29 18.68
C ARG A 36 41.58 11.04 19.18
N PRO A 37 41.99 9.81 19.56
CA PRO A 37 43.34 9.57 20.04
C PRO A 37 44.41 9.87 18.98
N GLN A 38 44.10 9.71 17.68
CA GLN A 38 45.02 10.07 16.60
C GLN A 38 45.29 11.59 16.57
N LEU A 39 44.24 12.41 16.67
CA LEU A 39 44.35 13.87 16.69
C LEU A 39 45.10 14.36 17.94
N TYR A 40 44.84 13.77 19.12
CA TYR A 40 45.58 14.11 20.33
C TYR A 40 47.07 13.76 20.22
N SER A 41 47.39 12.57 19.69
CA SER A 41 48.78 12.14 19.51
C SER A 41 49.51 13.02 18.49
N ALA A 42 48.82 13.39 17.41
CA ALA A 42 49.36 14.31 16.42
C ALA A 42 49.58 15.71 16.99
N ALA A 43 48.65 16.22 17.80
CA ALA A 43 48.79 17.51 18.46
C ALA A 43 50.00 17.56 19.42
N ASP A 44 50.21 16.52 20.24
CA ASP A 44 51.38 16.41 21.13
C ASP A 44 52.69 16.36 20.32
N TYR A 45 52.70 15.61 19.20
CA TYR A 45 53.85 15.60 18.29
C TYR A 45 54.13 16.99 17.69
N CYS A 46 53.10 17.70 17.26
CA CYS A 46 53.21 19.05 16.70
C CYS A 46 53.80 20.04 17.71
N GLU A 47 53.37 19.97 18.97
CA GLU A 47 53.90 20.79 20.06
C GLU A 47 55.40 20.52 20.29
N ARG A 48 55.77 19.25 20.44
CA ARG A 48 57.17 18.85 20.66
C ARG A 48 58.07 19.25 19.49
N SER A 49 57.59 19.04 18.26
CA SER A 49 58.29 19.41 17.02
C SER A 49 58.53 20.91 16.94
N TYR A 50 57.53 21.72 17.31
CA TYR A 50 57.69 23.17 17.35
C TYR A 50 58.69 23.62 18.41
N LEU A 51 58.70 23.02 19.60
CA LEU A 51 59.63 23.41 20.67
C LEU A 51 61.10 23.05 20.36
N HIS A 52 61.36 21.86 19.81
CA HIS A 52 62.72 21.31 19.68
C HIS A 52 63.42 21.62 18.35
N ASN A 53 62.70 22.03 17.30
CA ASN A 53 63.29 22.32 16.00
C ASN A 53 63.76 23.79 15.90
N GLN A 54 64.91 24.03 15.27
CA GLN A 54 65.45 25.39 15.02
C GLN A 54 64.74 26.10 13.85
N GLN A 55 64.28 25.36 12.84
CA GLN A 55 63.59 25.90 11.66
C GLN A 55 62.09 26.11 11.93
N LYS A 56 61.77 27.05 12.84
CA LYS A 56 60.39 27.30 13.31
C LYS A 56 59.40 27.59 12.17
N GLN A 57 59.81 28.37 11.18
CA GLN A 57 58.93 28.78 10.08
C GLN A 57 58.46 27.60 9.24
N MET A 58 59.38 26.69 8.88
CA MET A 58 59.05 25.47 8.14
C MET A 58 58.11 24.56 8.95
N VAL A 59 58.34 24.45 10.26
CA VAL A 59 57.46 23.67 11.15
C VAL A 59 56.05 24.27 11.21
N LEU A 60 55.92 25.60 11.26
CA LEU A 60 54.63 26.27 11.26
C LEU A 60 53.86 26.08 9.96
N ASP A 61 54.52 26.17 8.81
CA ASP A 61 53.82 25.99 7.53
C ASP A 61 53.36 24.54 7.35
N ASN A 62 54.17 23.56 7.75
CA ASN A 62 53.75 22.15 7.83
C ASN A 62 52.58 21.93 8.81
N LEU A 63 52.57 22.64 9.94
CA LEU A 63 51.51 22.54 10.94
C LEU A 63 50.17 23.08 10.42
N LYS A 64 50.20 24.18 9.68
CA LYS A 64 48.99 24.72 9.02
C LYS A 64 48.43 23.73 8.02
N ASP A 65 49.27 23.17 7.16
CA ASP A 65 48.89 22.15 6.19
C ASP A 65 48.27 20.92 6.87
N TYR A 66 48.88 20.47 7.97
CA TYR A 66 48.36 19.36 8.76
C TYR A 66 47.01 19.69 9.40
N THR A 67 46.86 20.89 9.96
CA THR A 67 45.61 21.34 10.60
C THR A 67 44.46 21.35 9.61
N VAL A 68 44.69 21.85 8.40
CA VAL A 68 43.68 21.82 7.32
C VAL A 68 43.29 20.39 6.97
N ARG A 69 44.27 19.49 6.80
CA ARG A 69 44.00 18.07 6.48
C ARG A 69 43.28 17.35 7.62
N ALA A 70 43.65 17.60 8.87
CA ALA A 70 43.02 17.03 10.05
C ALA A 70 41.56 17.47 10.16
N LEU A 71 41.27 18.74 9.88
CA LEU A 71 39.90 19.27 9.84
C LEU A 71 39.08 18.60 8.74
N VAL A 72 39.61 18.54 7.51
CA VAL A 72 38.92 17.88 6.38
C VAL A 72 38.64 16.42 6.69
N ASN A 73 39.61 15.70 7.27
CA ASN A 73 39.44 14.30 7.67
C ASN A 73 38.37 14.11 8.77
N ALA A 74 38.34 14.99 9.77
CA ALA A 74 37.31 14.94 10.80
C ALA A 74 35.90 15.18 10.23
N VAL A 75 35.78 16.15 9.31
CA VAL A 75 34.52 16.44 8.62
C VAL A 75 34.11 15.28 7.73
N ASP A 76 35.04 14.63 7.03
CA ASP A 76 34.79 13.47 6.17
C ASP A 76 34.28 12.26 6.98
N HIS A 77 34.94 11.93 8.09
CA HIS A 77 34.47 10.87 8.98
C HIS A 77 33.08 11.18 9.56
N LEU A 78 32.82 12.42 9.95
CA LEU A 78 31.50 12.84 10.43
C LEU A 78 30.45 12.74 9.33
N GLY A 79 30.79 13.18 8.11
CA GLY A 79 29.94 13.08 6.92
C GLY A 79 29.60 11.63 6.59
N THR A 80 30.56 10.72 6.67
CA THR A 80 30.34 9.28 6.45
C THR A 80 29.40 8.68 7.50
N VAL A 81 29.58 9.03 8.77
CA VAL A 81 28.68 8.59 9.85
C VAL A 81 27.26 9.13 9.65
N ALA A 82 27.13 10.42 9.31
CA ALA A 82 25.85 11.05 9.04
C ALA A 82 25.13 10.39 7.85
N TYR A 83 25.84 10.17 6.74
CA TYR A 83 25.30 9.50 5.56
C TYR A 83 24.77 8.10 5.88
N LYS A 84 25.55 7.28 6.59
CA LYS A 84 25.15 5.92 6.97
C LYS A 84 23.99 5.91 7.97
N LEU A 85 23.92 6.89 8.87
CA LEU A 85 22.80 7.05 9.80
C LEU A 85 21.52 7.40 9.05
N THR A 86 21.59 8.34 8.12
CA THR A 86 20.46 8.73 7.29
C THR A 86 19.96 7.57 6.45
N ASP A 87 20.86 6.79 5.82
CA ASP A 87 20.52 5.59 5.04
C ASP A 87 19.78 4.54 5.89
N LEU A 88 20.23 4.29 7.13
CA LEU A 88 19.52 3.42 8.07
C LEU A 88 18.13 3.95 8.44
N PHE A 89 18.02 5.26 8.66
CA PHE A 89 16.75 5.88 9.04
C PHE A 89 15.75 5.87 7.89
N GLU A 90 16.19 6.17 6.66
CA GLU A 90 15.35 6.09 5.46
C GLU A 90 14.82 4.67 5.25
N GLN A 91 15.66 3.65 5.43
CA GLN A 91 15.19 2.27 5.36
C GLN A 91 14.14 1.95 6.43
N GLN A 92 14.35 2.39 7.68
CA GLN A 92 13.39 2.18 8.76
C GLN A 92 12.04 2.85 8.46
N VAL A 93 12.04 4.06 7.87
CA VAL A 93 10.81 4.76 7.48
C VAL A 93 10.03 3.98 6.41
N LEU A 94 10.73 3.40 5.43
CA LEU A 94 10.10 2.55 4.41
C LEU A 94 9.50 1.28 5.01
N ASP A 95 10.19 0.66 5.97
CA ASP A 95 9.73 -0.55 6.63
C ASP A 95 8.48 -0.28 7.48
N VAL A 96 8.47 0.82 8.24
CA VAL A 96 7.29 1.26 9.00
C VAL A 96 6.12 1.53 8.06
N SER A 97 6.33 2.25 6.97
CA SER A 97 5.28 2.51 5.97
C SER A 97 4.70 1.21 5.39
N THR A 98 5.54 0.21 5.16
CA THR A 98 5.12 -1.11 4.66
C THR A 98 4.27 -1.85 5.70
N VAL A 99 4.63 -1.77 6.98
CA VAL A 99 3.87 -2.37 8.07
C VAL A 99 2.53 -1.65 8.28
N GLU A 100 2.52 -0.32 8.26
CA GLU A 100 1.29 0.48 8.34
C GLU A 100 0.30 0.15 7.21
N PHE A 101 0.81 -0.05 5.99
CA PHE A 101 -0.01 -0.50 4.88
C PHE A 101 -0.62 -1.89 5.12
N LYS A 102 0.16 -2.85 5.64
CA LYS A 102 -0.34 -4.18 6.00
C LYS A 102 -1.40 -4.12 7.10
N ILE A 103 -1.19 -3.29 8.12
CA ILE A 103 -2.16 -3.04 9.20
C ILE A 103 -3.46 -2.49 8.61
N SER A 104 -3.37 -1.50 7.71
CA SER A 104 -4.53 -0.91 7.05
C SER A 104 -5.32 -1.92 6.23
N CYS A 105 -4.62 -2.79 5.50
CA CYS A 105 -5.24 -3.90 4.75
C CYS A 105 -5.98 -4.88 5.68
N LEU A 106 -5.33 -5.30 6.77
CA LEU A 106 -5.96 -6.17 7.77
C LEU A 106 -7.18 -5.51 8.41
N ASN A 107 -7.09 -4.23 8.74
CA ASN A 107 -8.21 -3.48 9.31
C ASN A 107 -9.40 -3.43 8.34
N GLN A 108 -9.14 -3.18 7.05
CA GLN A 108 -10.19 -3.21 6.03
C GLN A 108 -10.85 -4.60 5.91
N GLN A 109 -10.06 -5.68 5.96
CA GLN A 109 -10.59 -7.05 5.94
C GLN A 109 -11.47 -7.33 7.16
N VAL A 110 -11.01 -6.96 8.35
CA VAL A 110 -11.77 -7.13 9.60
C VAL A 110 -13.09 -6.36 9.55
N LEU A 111 -13.06 -5.08 9.15
CA LEU A 111 -14.27 -4.26 9.01
C LEU A 111 -15.24 -4.85 7.99
N THR A 112 -14.72 -5.38 6.88
CA THR A 112 -15.52 -6.03 5.85
C THR A 112 -16.19 -7.27 6.43
N CYS A 113 -15.45 -8.16 7.09
CA CYS A 113 -15.98 -9.35 7.75
C CYS A 113 -17.05 -8.99 8.79
N GLN A 114 -16.81 -7.99 9.63
CA GLN A 114 -17.80 -7.51 10.61
C GLN A 114 -19.08 -7.06 9.91
N THR A 115 -18.95 -6.26 8.85
CA THR A 115 -20.10 -5.78 8.07
C THR A 115 -20.90 -6.94 7.45
N TYR A 116 -20.22 -8.00 7.00
CA TYR A 116 -20.89 -9.21 6.49
C TYR A 116 -21.63 -9.96 7.60
N LEU A 117 -21.00 -10.16 8.75
CA LEU A 117 -21.63 -10.81 9.91
C LEU A 117 -22.85 -10.04 10.41
N ASP A 118 -22.77 -8.71 10.49
CA ASP A 118 -23.90 -7.87 10.91
C ASP A 118 -25.07 -7.98 9.92
N LYS A 119 -24.79 -7.99 8.61
CA LYS A 119 -25.81 -8.17 7.56
C LYS A 119 -26.46 -9.56 7.62
N GLU A 120 -25.68 -10.60 7.86
CA GLU A 120 -26.19 -11.96 8.00
C GLU A 120 -27.02 -12.11 9.27
N GLY A 121 -26.57 -11.54 10.39
CA GLY A 121 -27.33 -11.49 11.64
C GLY A 121 -28.69 -10.79 11.47
N LEU A 122 -28.72 -9.62 10.82
CA LEU A 122 -29.96 -8.92 10.49
C LEU A 122 -30.86 -9.75 9.55
N SER A 123 -30.29 -10.42 8.54
CA SER A 123 -31.04 -11.30 7.64
C SER A 123 -31.64 -12.51 8.36
N GLN A 124 -30.98 -13.04 9.38
CA GLN A 124 -31.49 -14.16 10.18
C GLN A 124 -32.59 -13.72 11.15
N GLN A 125 -32.50 -12.50 11.71
CA GLN A 125 -33.55 -11.91 12.53
C GLN A 125 -34.79 -11.54 11.70
N GLN A 126 -34.57 -11.08 10.46
CA GLN A 126 -35.62 -10.75 9.53
C GLN A 126 -36.12 -12.04 8.85
N MET A 127 -37.00 -12.78 9.53
CA MET A 127 -37.74 -13.91 8.94
C MET A 127 -38.44 -13.45 7.66
N SER A 128 -37.79 -13.68 6.52
CA SER A 128 -38.34 -13.37 5.21
C SER A 128 -39.37 -14.43 4.87
N ALA A 129 -40.60 -14.21 5.34
CA ALA A 129 -41.73 -14.98 4.87
C ALA A 129 -41.79 -14.85 3.34
N PRO A 130 -41.80 -15.97 2.58
CA PRO A 130 -41.86 -15.91 1.13
C PRO A 130 -43.11 -15.14 0.73
N MET A 131 -42.93 -13.94 0.15
CA MET A 131 -44.06 -13.15 -0.30
C MET A 131 -44.69 -13.83 -1.51
N PRO A 132 -45.95 -14.28 -1.44
CA PRO A 132 -46.61 -14.92 -2.56
C PRO A 132 -46.77 -13.89 -3.69
N LYS A 133 -46.20 -14.21 -4.85
CA LYS A 133 -46.40 -13.41 -6.07
C LYS A 133 -47.73 -13.78 -6.70
N HIS A 134 -48.77 -13.00 -6.41
CA HIS A 134 -50.08 -13.17 -7.01
C HIS A 134 -50.10 -12.65 -8.45
N HIS A 135 -50.42 -13.52 -9.41
CA HIS A 135 -50.65 -13.14 -10.80
C HIS A 135 -52.14 -12.88 -11.02
N LYS A 136 -52.50 -11.77 -11.67
CA LYS A 136 -53.89 -11.43 -11.98
C LYS A 136 -54.40 -12.33 -13.11
N HIS A 137 -55.25 -13.31 -12.81
CA HIS A 137 -55.97 -14.09 -13.81
C HIS A 137 -57.41 -13.56 -13.90
N TYR A 138 -57.80 -13.05 -15.08
CA TYR A 138 -59.21 -12.76 -15.36
C TYR A 138 -59.89 -14.06 -15.78
N ILE A 139 -60.86 -14.52 -15.01
CA ILE A 139 -61.72 -15.64 -15.36
C ILE A 139 -62.84 -15.09 -16.25
N LEU A 140 -62.80 -15.38 -17.55
CA LEU A 140 -63.92 -15.10 -18.44
C LEU A 140 -64.94 -16.25 -18.31
N PRO A 141 -66.21 -15.96 -17.97
CA PRO A 141 -67.24 -16.98 -17.91
C PRO A 141 -67.49 -17.53 -19.32
N ILE A 142 -67.34 -18.85 -19.48
CA ILE A 142 -67.66 -19.54 -20.72
C ILE A 142 -69.17 -19.50 -20.86
N ALA A 143 -69.67 -18.71 -21.82
CA ALA A 143 -71.05 -18.80 -22.25
C ALA A 143 -71.28 -20.22 -22.79
N LYS A 144 -72.25 -20.94 -22.21
CA LYS A 144 -72.71 -22.24 -22.71
C LYS A 144 -73.19 -22.06 -24.15
N VAL A 145 -72.43 -22.59 -25.11
CA VAL A 145 -72.92 -22.88 -26.45
C VAL A 145 -72.71 -24.37 -26.66
N ASP A 146 -73.84 -25.07 -26.75
CA ASP A 146 -73.90 -26.48 -27.09
C ASP A 146 -73.30 -26.74 -28.48
N SER A 147 -72.71 -27.94 -28.61
CA SER A 147 -72.44 -28.70 -29.84
C SER A 147 -70.98 -28.82 -30.29
N VAL A 148 -70.48 -30.05 -30.10
CA VAL A 148 -69.54 -30.84 -30.94
C VAL A 148 -68.09 -30.32 -31.07
N GLY A 149 -67.14 -31.14 -30.61
CA GLY A 149 -65.69 -30.84 -30.52
C GLY A 149 -64.94 -30.65 -31.86
N PRO A 150 -63.62 -30.38 -31.81
CA PRO A 150 -62.69 -31.50 -31.63
C PRO A 150 -61.51 -31.24 -30.68
N LYS A 151 -60.90 -32.37 -30.31
CA LYS A 151 -59.70 -32.61 -29.50
C LYS A 151 -58.64 -31.49 -29.56
N ALA A 152 -58.36 -30.87 -28.40
CA ALA A 152 -57.15 -30.11 -28.16
C ALA A 152 -56.26 -30.87 -27.18
N HIS A 153 -55.06 -31.25 -27.65
CA HIS A 153 -54.03 -31.86 -26.83
C HIS A 153 -53.67 -30.94 -25.65
N ARG A 154 -54.01 -31.40 -24.44
CA ARG A 154 -53.49 -30.84 -23.19
C ARG A 154 -52.08 -31.38 -22.97
N THR A 155 -51.06 -30.61 -23.33
CA THR A 155 -49.70 -30.86 -22.83
C THR A 155 -49.68 -30.49 -21.35
N ARG A 156 -49.79 -31.49 -20.47
CA ARG A 156 -49.41 -31.35 -19.05
C ARG A 156 -47.90 -31.38 -18.99
N LEU A 157 -47.29 -30.26 -18.62
CA LEU A 157 -45.97 -30.28 -17.99
C LEU A 157 -46.21 -30.37 -16.49
N SER A 158 -45.97 -31.56 -15.94
CA SER A 158 -45.92 -31.83 -14.52
C SER A 158 -44.70 -31.13 -13.89
N PRO A 159 -44.81 -30.62 -12.65
CA PRO A 159 -43.65 -30.21 -11.87
C PRO A 159 -42.95 -31.46 -11.32
N THR A 160 -41.72 -31.70 -11.73
CA THR A 160 -40.80 -32.57 -10.99
C THR A 160 -40.03 -31.71 -10.02
N ASP A 161 -40.29 -31.95 -8.74
CA ASP A 161 -39.51 -31.45 -7.62
C ASP A 161 -38.23 -32.28 -7.44
N ASP A 162 -37.30 -31.67 -6.72
CA ASP A 162 -36.10 -32.22 -6.06
C ASP A 162 -34.76 -32.36 -6.82
N LYS A 163 -33.89 -31.41 -6.44
CA LYS A 163 -32.50 -31.57 -5.94
C LYS A 163 -31.41 -32.02 -6.92
N GLN A 164 -30.57 -31.06 -7.31
CA GLN A 164 -29.11 -31.19 -7.09
C GLN A 164 -28.40 -29.83 -7.18
N ASN A 165 -27.84 -29.42 -6.03
CA ASN A 165 -26.81 -28.39 -5.91
C ASN A 165 -25.63 -28.67 -6.85
N ARG A 166 -25.27 -27.68 -7.69
CA ARG A 166 -23.85 -27.46 -8.04
C ARG A 166 -23.64 -26.02 -8.51
N ILE A 167 -23.28 -25.18 -7.54
CA ILE A 167 -22.64 -23.89 -7.80
C ILE A 167 -21.32 -24.18 -8.54
N GLN A 168 -21.20 -23.72 -9.78
CA GLN A 168 -19.90 -23.49 -10.42
C GLN A 168 -19.84 -22.02 -10.80
N ALA A 169 -19.30 -21.21 -9.89
CA ALA A 169 -18.86 -19.87 -10.20
C ALA A 169 -17.65 -19.97 -11.14
N LYS A 170 -17.86 -19.68 -12.42
CA LYS A 170 -16.77 -19.54 -13.39
C LYS A 170 -16.20 -18.12 -13.26
N PRO A 171 -14.89 -17.92 -12.98
CA PRO A 171 -14.30 -16.61 -13.04
C PRO A 171 -14.16 -16.23 -14.52
N ARG A 172 -14.84 -15.15 -14.93
CA ARG A 172 -14.65 -14.57 -16.26
C ARG A 172 -13.51 -13.53 -16.15
N PRO A 173 -12.43 -13.64 -16.94
CA PRO A 173 -11.43 -12.58 -17.02
C PRO A 173 -12.06 -11.38 -17.75
N HIS A 174 -12.05 -10.21 -17.12
CA HIS A 174 -12.36 -8.95 -17.79
C HIS A 174 -11.12 -8.45 -18.55
N PRO A 175 -11.20 -8.14 -19.86
CA PRO A 175 -10.22 -7.27 -20.48
C PRO A 175 -10.53 -5.80 -20.18
N PRO A 176 -9.53 -4.91 -20.12
CA PRO A 176 -9.73 -3.49 -19.81
C PRO A 176 -10.20 -2.73 -21.05
N GLY A 177 -11.19 -1.86 -20.89
CA GLY A 177 -11.50 -0.79 -21.84
C GLY A 177 -12.79 -0.95 -22.63
N THR A 178 -13.94 -0.69 -22.00
CA THR A 178 -15.14 -0.06 -22.60
C THR A 178 -16.17 0.22 -21.50
N PRO A 179 -16.87 1.37 -21.50
CA PRO A 179 -17.82 1.72 -20.44
C PRO A 179 -19.07 0.83 -20.52
N ALA A 180 -19.56 0.41 -19.35
CA ALA A 180 -20.73 -0.47 -19.20
C ALA A 180 -21.99 0.14 -19.84
N SER A 181 -22.71 -0.67 -20.63
CA SER A 181 -24.02 -0.34 -21.18
C SER A 181 -25.01 0.02 -20.08
N ARG A 182 -25.51 1.25 -20.13
CA ARG A 182 -26.59 1.75 -19.27
C ARG A 182 -27.83 0.90 -19.50
N THR A 183 -28.23 0.15 -18.47
CA THR A 183 -29.48 -0.62 -18.50
C THR A 183 -30.58 0.27 -17.94
N LEU A 184 -31.69 0.32 -18.66
CA LEU A 184 -32.81 1.25 -18.52
C LEU A 184 -33.36 1.32 -17.07
N SER A 185 -33.28 2.49 -16.46
CA SER A 185 -33.96 2.86 -15.21
C SER A 185 -35.32 3.45 -15.53
N TRP A 186 -36.41 2.78 -15.11
CA TRP A 186 -37.74 3.38 -15.12
C TRP A 186 -37.82 4.41 -14.00
N HIS A 187 -37.83 5.69 -14.36
CA HIS A 187 -38.12 6.79 -13.44
C HIS A 187 -39.64 6.87 -13.21
N LEU A 188 -40.09 6.79 -11.96
CA LEU A 188 -41.36 7.42 -11.56
C LEU A 188 -41.03 8.87 -11.19
N ALA A 189 -41.53 9.80 -12.00
CA ALA A 189 -41.49 11.22 -11.73
C ALA A 189 -42.59 11.59 -10.74
N SER A 190 -42.23 12.36 -9.71
CA SER A 190 -43.02 13.50 -9.30
C SER A 190 -42.04 14.62 -9.01
N GLU A 191 -41.93 15.53 -9.98
CA GLU A 191 -41.32 16.84 -9.82
C GLU A 191 -42.25 17.71 -8.97
N THR A 192 -41.70 18.52 -8.07
CA THR A 192 -41.76 19.98 -8.24
C THR A 192 -40.57 20.64 -7.54
N ASN A 193 -39.94 21.51 -8.33
CA ASN A 193 -38.81 22.38 -8.11
C ASN A 193 -38.83 23.17 -6.78
N SER A 194 -37.66 23.34 -6.16
CA SER A 194 -36.82 24.55 -6.30
C SER A 194 -35.78 24.67 -5.19
N ALA A 195 -34.53 24.90 -5.56
CA ALA A 195 -33.44 25.39 -4.71
C ALA A 195 -32.40 26.04 -5.63
N PRO A 196 -31.43 26.80 -5.13
CA PRO A 196 -31.45 27.84 -4.10
C PRO A 196 -30.84 29.15 -4.65
N ASP A 197 -30.97 30.30 -3.98
CA ASP A 197 -29.92 31.33 -4.13
C ASP A 197 -29.78 32.19 -2.89
N GLY A 198 -28.59 32.16 -2.32
CA GLY A 198 -28.28 32.73 -1.03
C GLY A 198 -26.78 32.78 -0.77
N VAL A 199 -26.25 34.00 -0.92
CA VAL A 199 -25.14 34.60 -0.16
C VAL A 199 -23.72 34.53 -0.75
N MET A 200 -23.33 35.71 -1.26
CA MET A 200 -22.08 36.48 -1.08
C MET A 200 -20.75 35.76 -0.84
N LYS A 201 -19.75 36.12 -1.67
CA LYS A 201 -18.39 36.49 -1.20
C LYS A 201 -17.82 37.64 -2.04
N ALA A 202 -17.33 38.66 -1.33
CA ALA A 202 -16.56 39.79 -1.85
C ALA A 202 -15.05 39.63 -1.50
N SER A 203 -14.20 40.43 -2.17
CA SER A 203 -12.75 40.63 -1.98
C SER A 203 -11.86 39.58 -2.68
N THR A 204 -10.80 39.89 -3.45
CA THR A 204 -9.92 41.06 -3.61
C THR A 204 -9.14 40.93 -4.95
N ARG A 205 -8.89 42.02 -5.69
CA ARG A 205 -7.65 42.34 -6.46
C ARG A 205 -7.91 43.39 -7.57
N GLN A 206 -7.52 44.63 -7.35
CA GLN A 206 -6.34 45.33 -7.91
C GLN A 206 -6.43 46.81 -7.55
#